data_AF-A0A846PRU2-F1
#
_entry.id   AF-A0A846PRU2-F1
#
_cell.length_a   1.000
_cell.length_b   1.000
_cell.length_c   1.000
_cell.angle_alpha   90.00
_cell.angle_beta   90.00
_cell.angle_gamma   90.00
#
_symmetry.space_group_name_H-M   'P 1'
#
loop_
_entity.id
_entity.type
_entity.pdbx_description
1 polymer ?
#
loop_
_entity_poly.entity_id
_entity_poly.type
_entity_poly.pdbx_seq_one_letter_code
_entity_poly.pdbx_strand_id
1 'polypeptide(L)'
;MRGLLYSIMAALIIVPIFGIIFFHSQIGQKNIDISIRAHELKYFVDSIETDLQRFMEIVGKRALISAVSNITISGTPLDDAQLRLRELIENGTLKGNYSPLVDKDNLKRWEKNVSDIASNSGFDLSLKITETNVTQNSSFNILFEIKVLVNISDENAKMGILRNITAKSIVSIDGIEDPLFPLNTLGRVFKVIRYYNFSDYSKNLVGGSNSSGSNSGYAFVKLNADLQAVDINSSRVLVTDTIVGKEAIASSFAGVVSEGDTAIPETFTGQAIISGATNAVTIIENETRIYLDAQTKKVWDLQNLTLAMRNGYYKPSIDGASFLDRLEGRLKLSGKYNYGLESFVYLPAISDADIVVYYNLSCVDYMYWNMTGGSSIRNGDYDPVFDWFKIDSNHETIYGVNEL
;
A
#
# COMPACT_ATOMS: atom_id res chain seq x y z
N MET A 1 -35.33 92.16 7.39
CA MET A 1 -33.90 91.88 7.13
C MET A 1 -33.29 90.87 8.12
N ARG A 2 -33.64 90.86 9.42
CA ARG A 2 -33.09 89.90 10.40
C ARG A 2 -33.34 88.42 10.04
N GLY A 3 -34.54 88.06 9.59
CA GLY A 3 -34.85 86.67 9.18
C GLY A 3 -34.07 86.17 7.95
N LEU A 4 -33.66 87.08 7.07
CA LEU A 4 -32.87 86.76 5.88
C LEU A 4 -31.40 86.50 6.27
N LEU A 5 -30.87 87.26 7.23
CA LEU A 5 -29.55 87.01 7.84
C LEU A 5 -29.50 85.67 8.61
N TYR A 6 -30.54 85.33 9.38
CA TYR A 6 -30.60 84.04 10.08
C TYR A 6 -30.71 82.86 9.10
N SER A 7 -31.44 83.02 8.00
CA SER A 7 -31.54 81.97 6.96
C SER A 7 -30.22 81.77 6.23
N ILE A 8 -29.48 82.86 5.94
CA ILE A 8 -28.15 82.78 5.33
C ILE A 8 -27.14 82.14 6.31
N MET A 9 -27.14 82.52 7.59
CA MET A 9 -26.27 81.88 8.60
C MET A 9 -26.60 80.39 8.78
N ALA A 10 -27.88 80.03 8.80
CA ALA A 10 -28.30 78.63 8.87
C ALA A 10 -27.84 77.84 7.63
N ALA A 11 -28.01 78.40 6.43
CA ALA A 11 -27.53 77.77 5.20
C ALA A 11 -26.00 77.62 5.18
N LEU A 12 -25.26 78.61 5.68
CA LEU A 12 -23.79 78.59 5.80
C LEU A 12 -23.28 77.48 6.72
N ILE A 13 -24.08 77.03 7.69
CA ILE A 13 -23.73 75.94 8.60
C ILE A 13 -24.21 74.60 8.04
N ILE A 14 -25.42 74.55 7.47
CA ILE A 14 -26.04 73.31 7.01
C ILE A 14 -25.33 72.73 5.77
N VAL A 15 -24.95 73.57 4.81
CA VAL A 15 -24.27 73.13 3.57
C VAL A 15 -22.95 72.40 3.84
N PRO A 16 -22.01 72.91 4.65
CA PRO A 16 -20.76 72.19 4.95
C PRO A 16 -20.99 70.90 5.76
N ILE A 17 -22.01 70.85 6.64
CA ILE A 17 -22.34 69.62 7.37
C ILE A 17 -22.83 68.54 6.40
N PHE A 18 -23.74 68.87 5.48
CA PHE A 18 -24.16 67.93 4.44
C PHE A 18 -22.99 67.52 3.53
N GLY A 19 -22.08 68.45 3.20
CA GLY A 19 -20.87 68.15 2.46
C GLY A 19 -19.98 67.12 3.16
N ILE A 20 -19.78 67.26 4.48
CA ILE A 20 -19.00 66.31 5.28
C ILE A 20 -19.68 64.94 5.35
N ILE A 21 -21.00 64.89 5.54
CA ILE A 21 -21.77 63.64 5.59
C ILE A 21 -21.68 62.91 4.25
N PHE A 22 -21.85 63.62 3.12
CA PHE A 22 -21.78 63.03 1.79
C PHE A 22 -20.37 62.53 1.48
N PHE A 23 -19.34 63.32 1.83
CA PHE A 23 -17.94 62.94 1.68
C PHE A 23 -17.59 61.70 2.52
N HIS A 24 -18.00 61.67 3.79
CA HIS A 24 -17.75 60.53 4.67
C HIS A 24 -18.51 59.28 4.23
N SER A 25 -19.75 59.43 3.75
CA SER A 25 -20.53 58.32 3.20
C SER A 25 -19.88 57.73 1.94
N GLN A 26 -19.34 58.56 1.04
CA GLN A 26 -18.65 58.06 -0.14
C GLN A 26 -17.32 57.36 0.19
N ILE A 27 -16.55 57.91 1.14
CA ILE A 27 -15.31 57.27 1.61
C ILE A 27 -15.62 55.95 2.30
N GLY A 28 -16.66 55.91 3.14
CA GLY A 28 -17.11 54.70 3.81
C GLY A 28 -17.46 53.58 2.83
N GLN A 29 -18.27 53.89 1.81
CA GLN A 29 -18.64 52.92 0.76
C GLN A 29 -17.42 52.42 -0.02
N LYS A 30 -16.57 53.33 -0.49
CA LYS A 30 -15.36 52.96 -1.26
C LYS A 30 -14.40 52.07 -0.45
N ASN A 31 -14.23 52.33 0.84
CA ASN A 31 -13.37 51.51 1.70
C ASN A 31 -13.95 50.13 1.96
N ILE A 32 -15.28 50.01 2.06
CA ILE A 32 -15.97 48.72 2.18
C ILE A 32 -15.80 47.91 0.89
N ASP A 33 -15.99 48.52 -0.28
CA ASP A 33 -15.81 47.85 -1.58
C ASP A 33 -14.38 47.33 -1.78
N ILE A 34 -13.37 48.14 -1.47
CA ILE A 34 -11.96 47.73 -1.53
C ILE A 34 -11.68 46.58 -0.56
N SER A 35 -12.23 46.64 0.65
CA SER A 35 -12.05 45.58 1.67
C SER A 35 -12.70 44.26 1.23
N ILE A 36 -13.90 44.31 0.65
CA ILE A 36 -14.57 43.12 0.10
C ILE A 36 -13.72 42.50 -1.01
N ARG A 37 -13.27 43.30 -1.99
CA ARG A 37 -12.43 42.82 -3.09
C ARG A 37 -11.09 42.25 -2.61
N ALA A 38 -10.47 42.87 -1.61
CA ALA A 38 -9.26 42.35 -0.98
C ALA A 38 -9.48 40.98 -0.32
N HIS A 39 -10.62 40.79 0.35
CA HIS A 39 -10.98 39.49 0.91
C HIS A 39 -11.25 38.46 -0.19
N GLU A 40 -12.01 38.80 -1.23
CA GLU A 40 -12.26 37.90 -2.37
C GLU A 40 -10.96 37.42 -3.01
N LEU A 41 -10.02 38.35 -3.27
CA LEU A 41 -8.73 38.03 -3.89
C LEU A 41 -7.89 37.12 -2.98
N LYS A 42 -7.86 37.38 -1.68
CA LYS A 42 -7.21 36.49 -0.71
C LYS A 42 -7.85 35.10 -0.68
N TYR A 43 -9.17 35.03 -0.58
CA TYR A 43 -9.90 33.76 -0.58
C TYR A 43 -9.67 32.98 -1.86
N PHE A 44 -9.56 33.67 -3.00
CA PHE A 44 -9.24 33.04 -4.27
C PHE A 44 -7.86 32.36 -4.22
N VAL A 45 -6.82 33.06 -3.75
CA VAL A 45 -5.46 32.48 -3.61
C VAL A 45 -5.45 31.30 -2.65
N ASP A 46 -6.12 31.40 -1.51
CA ASP A 46 -6.21 30.30 -0.54
C ASP A 46 -7.01 29.10 -1.11
N SER A 47 -8.01 29.37 -1.96
CA SER A 47 -8.73 28.34 -2.71
C SER A 47 -7.85 27.66 -3.75
N ILE A 48 -6.97 28.39 -4.45
CA ILE A 48 -6.00 27.79 -5.40
C ILE A 48 -5.10 26.80 -4.67
N GLU A 49 -4.58 27.17 -3.49
CA GLU A 49 -3.71 26.29 -2.69
C GLU A 49 -4.42 24.98 -2.31
N THR A 50 -5.64 25.09 -1.81
CA THR A 50 -6.45 23.94 -1.37
C THR A 50 -6.86 23.05 -2.54
N ASP A 51 -7.27 23.66 -3.66
CA ASP A 51 -7.69 22.93 -4.85
C ASP A 51 -6.51 22.23 -5.53
N LEU A 52 -5.35 22.88 -5.60
CA LEU A 52 -4.13 22.28 -6.14
C LEU A 52 -3.73 21.03 -5.34
N GLN A 53 -3.82 21.05 -4.00
CA GLN A 53 -3.53 19.87 -3.19
C GLN A 53 -4.47 18.70 -3.49
N ARG A 54 -5.78 18.97 -3.61
CA ARG A 54 -6.80 17.94 -3.96
C ARG A 54 -6.61 17.40 -5.38
N PHE A 55 -6.34 18.31 -6.33
CA PHE A 55 -6.02 17.97 -7.70
C PHE A 55 -4.81 17.02 -7.76
N MET A 56 -3.75 17.33 -7.01
CA MET A 56 -2.52 16.53 -6.96
C MET A 56 -2.75 15.08 -6.50
N GLU A 57 -3.64 14.87 -5.53
CA GLU A 57 -4.00 13.52 -5.08
C GLU A 57 -4.69 12.71 -6.17
N ILE A 58 -5.66 13.32 -6.85
CA ILE A 58 -6.44 12.67 -7.91
C ILE A 58 -5.55 12.37 -9.13
N VAL A 59 -4.80 13.37 -9.61
CA VAL A 59 -3.95 13.21 -10.78
C VAL A 59 -2.77 12.29 -10.49
N GLY A 60 -2.20 12.34 -9.29
CA GLY A 60 -1.11 11.46 -8.87
C GLY A 60 -1.54 9.99 -8.93
N LYS A 61 -2.71 9.66 -8.37
CA LYS A 61 -3.24 8.29 -8.44
C LYS A 61 -3.51 7.83 -9.87
N ARG A 62 -4.10 8.70 -10.70
CA ARG A 62 -4.38 8.38 -12.11
C ARG A 62 -3.11 8.26 -12.96
N ALA A 63 -2.07 9.04 -12.65
CA ALA A 63 -0.77 8.95 -13.30
C ALA A 63 -0.11 7.60 -13.00
N LEU A 64 -0.13 7.14 -11.74
CA LEU A 64 0.37 5.82 -11.38
C LEU A 64 -0.39 4.70 -12.12
N ILE A 65 -1.72 4.73 -12.10
CA ILE A 65 -2.54 3.73 -12.83
C ILE A 65 -2.28 3.78 -14.34
N SER A 66 -2.13 4.98 -14.92
CA SER A 66 -1.80 5.16 -16.34
C SER A 66 -0.45 4.56 -16.70
N ALA A 67 0.55 4.78 -15.85
CA ALA A 67 1.89 4.25 -16.05
C ALA A 67 1.86 2.72 -16.05
N VAL A 68 1.20 2.10 -15.06
CA VAL A 68 1.05 0.65 -15.01
C VAL A 68 0.25 0.12 -16.20
N SER A 69 -0.88 0.75 -16.52
CA SER A 69 -1.71 0.35 -17.68
C SER A 69 -0.92 0.40 -18.99
N ASN A 70 -0.07 1.41 -19.18
CA ASN A 70 0.80 1.46 -20.36
C ASN A 70 1.81 0.31 -20.39
N ILE A 71 2.40 -0.05 -19.25
CA ILE A 71 3.32 -1.19 -19.15
C ILE A 71 2.58 -2.50 -19.47
N THR A 72 1.40 -2.71 -18.90
CA THR A 72 0.59 -3.92 -19.14
C THR A 72 0.17 -4.04 -20.61
N ILE A 73 -0.18 -2.93 -21.27
CA ILE A 73 -0.59 -2.93 -22.68
C ILE A 73 0.60 -3.05 -23.63
N SER A 74 1.68 -2.31 -23.37
CA SER A 74 2.84 -2.25 -24.27
C SER A 74 3.82 -3.41 -24.07
N GLY A 75 3.82 -4.03 -22.88
CA GLY A 75 4.84 -4.98 -22.45
C GLY A 75 6.23 -4.35 -22.28
N THR A 76 6.33 -3.02 -22.28
CA THR A 76 7.61 -2.31 -22.18
C THR A 76 7.69 -1.49 -20.89
N PRO A 77 8.82 -1.53 -20.16
CA PRO A 77 9.01 -0.70 -18.99
C PRO A 77 9.16 0.77 -19.37
N LEU A 78 9.00 1.65 -18.38
CA LEU A 78 9.35 3.06 -18.52
C LEU A 78 10.87 3.23 -18.58
N ASP A 79 11.31 4.24 -19.31
CA ASP A 79 12.72 4.61 -19.41
C ASP A 79 13.20 5.40 -18.18
N ASP A 80 12.33 6.27 -17.64
CA ASP A 80 12.54 6.93 -16.36
C ASP A 80 11.20 7.20 -15.68
N ALA A 81 10.95 6.57 -14.54
CA ALA A 81 9.63 6.63 -13.91
C ALA A 81 9.27 8.05 -13.42
N GLN A 82 10.24 8.81 -12.90
CA GLN A 82 9.99 10.16 -12.39
C GLN A 82 9.66 11.13 -13.53
N LEU A 83 10.44 11.06 -14.62
CA LEU A 83 10.21 11.89 -15.81
C LEU A 83 8.84 11.60 -16.42
N ARG A 84 8.46 10.32 -16.53
CA ARG A 84 7.22 9.91 -17.17
C ARG A 84 5.98 10.19 -16.33
N LEU A 85 6.06 10.04 -15.01
CA LEU A 85 4.98 10.46 -14.11
C LEU A 85 4.82 11.99 -14.09
N ARG A 86 5.91 12.75 -14.17
CA ARG A 86 5.87 14.20 -14.34
C ARG A 86 5.17 14.58 -15.65
N GLU A 87 5.55 13.95 -16.76
CA GLU A 87 4.92 14.19 -18.07
C GLU A 87 3.41 13.92 -18.04
N LEU A 88 2.99 12.83 -17.39
CA LEU A 88 1.58 12.47 -17.22
C LEU A 88 0.82 13.56 -16.45
N ILE A 89 1.36 14.05 -15.34
CA ILE A 89 0.68 15.07 -14.52
C ILE A 89 0.62 16.42 -15.23
N GLU A 90 1.71 16.82 -15.88
CA GLU A 90 1.81 18.13 -16.52
C GLU A 90 1.01 18.20 -17.83
N ASN A 91 1.13 17.17 -18.67
CA ASN A 91 0.64 17.19 -20.04
C ASN A 91 -0.50 16.19 -20.32
N GLY A 92 -0.75 15.23 -19.43
CA GLY A 92 -1.66 14.13 -19.70
C GLY A 92 -1.14 13.16 -20.77
N THR A 93 0.17 13.17 -21.01
CA THR A 93 0.83 12.35 -22.04
C THR A 93 1.89 11.44 -21.45
N LEU A 94 2.19 10.36 -22.17
CA LEU A 94 3.29 9.45 -21.90
C LEU A 94 4.10 9.28 -23.18
N LYS A 95 5.36 9.71 -23.18
CA LYS A 95 6.22 9.75 -24.39
C LYS A 95 5.57 10.53 -25.54
N GLY A 96 4.86 11.61 -25.21
CA GLY A 96 4.14 12.48 -26.16
C GLY A 96 2.77 11.98 -26.60
N ASN A 97 2.37 10.75 -26.24
CA ASN A 97 1.07 10.19 -26.59
C ASN A 97 0.05 10.40 -25.47
N TYR A 98 -1.19 10.75 -25.80
CA TYR A 98 -2.24 10.97 -24.81
C TYR A 98 -2.55 9.71 -24.00
N SER A 99 -2.62 9.87 -22.67
CA SER A 99 -3.06 8.81 -21.75
C SER A 99 -4.55 9.00 -21.42
N PRO A 100 -5.45 8.07 -21.78
CA PRO A 100 -6.91 8.24 -21.62
C PRO A 100 -7.40 8.47 -20.18
N LEU A 101 -6.60 8.12 -19.16
CA LEU A 101 -6.99 8.28 -17.76
C LEU A 101 -6.62 9.67 -17.18
N VAL A 102 -5.75 10.41 -17.88
CA VAL A 102 -5.16 11.68 -17.40
C VAL A 102 -5.25 12.81 -18.44
N ASP A 103 -5.55 12.50 -19.72
CA ASP A 103 -5.68 13.46 -20.83
C ASP A 103 -6.61 14.64 -20.50
N LYS A 104 -7.66 14.39 -19.71
CA LYS A 104 -8.68 15.36 -19.31
C LYS A 104 -8.44 15.97 -17.94
N ASP A 105 -7.56 15.41 -17.11
CA ASP A 105 -7.34 15.86 -15.73
C ASP A 105 -5.84 16.01 -15.48
N ASN A 106 -5.23 16.99 -16.16
CA ASN A 106 -3.81 17.35 -16.06
C ASN A 106 -3.61 18.82 -15.66
N LEU A 107 -2.38 19.15 -15.28
CA LEU A 107 -2.04 20.44 -14.68
C LEU A 107 -2.26 21.62 -15.63
N LYS A 108 -1.97 21.45 -16.92
CA LYS A 108 -2.27 22.47 -17.95
C LYS A 108 -3.76 22.78 -18.05
N ARG A 109 -4.60 21.75 -17.94
CA ARG A 109 -6.06 21.94 -17.95
C ARG A 109 -6.56 22.54 -16.65
N TRP A 110 -6.01 22.13 -15.52
CA TRP A 110 -6.30 22.76 -14.22
C TRP A 110 -5.96 24.26 -14.25
N GLU A 111 -4.76 24.62 -14.71
CA GLU A 111 -4.30 26.00 -14.85
C GLU A 111 -5.31 26.83 -15.67
N LYS A 112 -5.69 26.32 -16.85
CA LYS A 112 -6.68 26.96 -17.70
C LYS A 112 -8.03 27.15 -16.99
N ASN A 113 -8.54 26.11 -16.34
CA ASN A 113 -9.83 26.19 -15.64
C ASN A 113 -9.80 27.23 -14.51
N VAL A 114 -8.71 27.30 -13.74
CA VAL A 114 -8.56 28.28 -12.65
C VAL A 114 -8.43 29.70 -13.21
N SER A 115 -7.67 29.90 -14.28
CA SER A 115 -7.58 31.19 -14.98
C SER A 115 -8.92 31.62 -15.57
N ASP A 116 -9.70 30.70 -16.13
CA ASP A 116 -11.04 31.00 -16.64
C ASP A 116 -11.97 31.46 -15.49
N ILE A 117 -11.93 30.79 -14.32
CA ILE A 117 -12.70 31.21 -13.14
C ILE A 117 -12.24 32.58 -12.62
N ALA A 118 -10.92 32.85 -12.59
CA ALA A 118 -10.37 34.14 -12.17
C ALA A 118 -10.85 35.27 -13.08
N SER A 119 -10.79 35.07 -14.40
CA SER A 119 -11.22 36.07 -15.38
C SER A 119 -12.72 36.38 -15.27
N ASN A 120 -13.56 35.37 -15.07
CA ASN A 120 -14.99 35.53 -14.81
C ASN A 120 -15.29 36.25 -13.49
N SER A 121 -14.33 36.26 -12.55
CA SER A 121 -14.43 36.98 -11.27
C SER A 121 -13.85 38.40 -11.33
N GLY A 122 -13.35 38.82 -12.50
CA GLY A 122 -12.72 40.12 -12.71
C GLY A 122 -11.29 40.20 -12.18
N PHE A 123 -10.57 39.08 -12.09
CA PHE A 123 -9.16 39.03 -11.71
C PHE A 123 -8.29 38.65 -12.90
N ASP A 124 -7.11 39.25 -12.99
CA ASP A 124 -6.04 38.83 -13.89
C ASP A 124 -5.13 37.86 -13.13
N LEU A 125 -5.09 36.60 -13.57
CA LEU A 125 -4.34 35.52 -12.94
C LEU A 125 -3.28 34.97 -13.91
N SER A 126 -2.03 34.99 -13.43
CA SER A 126 -0.92 34.26 -14.03
C SER A 126 -0.40 33.21 -13.05
N LEU A 127 -0.43 31.94 -13.49
CA LEU A 127 0.13 30.81 -12.77
C LEU A 127 1.42 30.39 -13.49
N LYS A 128 2.51 30.22 -12.73
CA LYS A 128 3.76 29.69 -13.28
C LYS A 128 4.23 28.50 -12.47
N ILE A 129 4.16 27.32 -13.06
CA ILE A 129 4.73 26.10 -12.49
C ILE A 129 6.24 26.24 -12.55
N THR A 130 6.88 26.28 -11.38
CA THR A 130 8.33 26.44 -11.25
C THR A 130 9.04 25.11 -11.11
N GLU A 131 8.41 24.14 -10.46
CA GLU A 131 8.98 22.83 -10.22
C GLU A 131 7.88 21.77 -10.05
N THR A 132 8.10 20.60 -10.62
CA THR A 132 7.29 19.39 -10.41
C THR A 132 8.22 18.24 -10.05
N ASN A 133 7.99 17.61 -8.92
CA ASN A 133 8.82 16.51 -8.44
C ASN A 133 7.97 15.29 -8.08
N VAL A 134 8.52 14.11 -8.37
CA VAL A 134 7.90 12.82 -8.07
C VAL A 134 8.95 11.94 -7.42
N THR A 135 8.74 11.49 -6.18
CA THR A 135 9.73 10.72 -5.43
C THR A 135 9.09 9.58 -4.65
N GLN A 136 9.86 8.52 -4.40
CA GLN A 136 9.45 7.44 -3.50
C GLN A 136 9.52 7.95 -2.05
N ASN A 137 8.38 8.07 -1.38
CA ASN A 137 8.30 8.58 0.00
C ASN A 137 8.43 7.48 1.06
N SER A 138 7.87 6.30 0.77
CA SER A 138 8.06 5.07 1.54
C SER A 138 7.83 3.87 0.62
N SER A 139 7.99 2.63 1.10
CA SER A 139 7.77 1.42 0.27
C SER A 139 6.38 1.36 -0.37
N PHE A 140 5.38 2.04 0.22
CA PHE A 140 3.98 2.01 -0.23
C PHE A 140 3.43 3.37 -0.65
N ASN A 141 4.24 4.42 -0.67
CA ASN A 141 3.75 5.77 -0.96
C ASN A 141 4.69 6.54 -1.90
N ILE A 142 4.09 7.26 -2.84
CA ILE A 142 4.75 8.19 -3.74
C ILE A 142 4.41 9.62 -3.35
N LEU A 143 5.42 10.48 -3.24
CA LEU A 143 5.25 11.92 -3.03
C LEU A 143 5.24 12.63 -4.38
N PHE A 144 4.17 13.38 -4.61
CA PHE A 144 4.08 14.36 -5.68
C PHE A 144 4.17 15.76 -5.07
N GLU A 145 5.09 16.58 -5.57
CA GLU A 145 5.30 17.96 -5.13
C GLU A 145 5.30 18.91 -6.31
N ILE A 146 4.51 19.98 -6.25
CA ILE A 146 4.50 21.05 -7.25
C ILE A 146 4.67 22.40 -6.58
N LYS A 147 5.52 23.23 -7.16
CA LYS A 147 5.69 24.63 -6.79
C LYS A 147 5.11 25.52 -7.88
N VAL A 148 4.22 26.42 -7.48
CA VAL A 148 3.53 27.35 -8.38
C VAL A 148 3.72 28.76 -7.86
N LEU A 149 4.18 29.66 -8.73
CA LEU A 149 4.13 31.09 -8.49
C LEU A 149 2.77 31.60 -8.96
N VAL A 150 1.96 32.07 -8.01
CA VAL A 150 0.66 32.69 -8.25
C VAL A 150 0.83 34.18 -8.26
N ASN A 151 0.49 34.81 -9.39
CA ASN A 151 0.40 36.26 -9.53
C ASN A 151 -1.05 36.60 -9.90
N ILE A 152 -1.78 37.20 -8.98
CA ILE A 152 -3.17 37.60 -9.19
C ILE A 152 -3.33 39.09 -8.91
N SER A 153 -4.09 39.78 -9.75
CA SER A 153 -4.39 41.19 -9.57
C SER A 153 -5.83 41.55 -9.91
N ASP A 154 -6.32 42.61 -9.26
CA ASP A 154 -7.58 43.27 -9.56
C ASP A 154 -7.28 44.67 -10.07
N GLU A 155 -7.48 44.89 -11.38
CA GLU A 155 -7.24 46.18 -12.02
C GLU A 155 -8.16 47.28 -11.47
N ASN A 156 -9.41 46.94 -11.08
CA ASN A 156 -10.39 47.89 -10.57
C ASN A 156 -10.02 48.38 -9.17
N ALA A 157 -9.55 47.46 -8.32
CA ALA A 157 -9.21 47.75 -6.94
C ALA A 157 -7.71 48.09 -6.74
N LYS A 158 -6.90 48.04 -7.80
CA LYS A 158 -5.44 48.34 -7.83
C LYS A 158 -4.67 47.56 -6.77
N MET A 159 -4.98 46.29 -6.63
CA MET A 159 -4.37 45.39 -5.66
C MET A 159 -3.94 44.10 -6.33
N GLY A 160 -2.96 43.41 -5.73
CA GLY A 160 -2.54 42.11 -6.22
C GLY A 160 -1.79 41.33 -5.16
N ILE A 161 -1.71 40.02 -5.37
CA ILE A 161 -0.97 39.09 -4.53
C ILE A 161 0.00 38.32 -5.43
N LEU A 162 1.26 38.32 -5.01
CA LEU A 162 2.30 37.46 -5.55
C LEU A 162 2.71 36.46 -4.48
N ARG A 163 2.46 35.17 -4.70
CA ARG A 163 2.71 34.13 -3.69
C ARG A 163 3.28 32.87 -4.32
N ASN A 164 4.29 32.29 -3.68
CA ASN A 164 4.75 30.95 -3.98
C ASN A 164 3.92 29.95 -3.17
N ILE A 165 3.26 29.03 -3.87
CA ILE A 165 2.48 27.94 -3.28
C ILE A 165 3.24 26.64 -3.54
N THR A 166 3.31 25.78 -2.52
CA THR A 166 3.84 24.42 -2.65
C THR A 166 2.74 23.43 -2.30
N ALA A 167 2.29 22.66 -3.27
CA ALA A 167 1.34 21.58 -3.05
C ALA A 167 2.07 20.25 -2.97
N LYS A 168 1.71 19.44 -1.97
CA LYS A 168 2.23 18.10 -1.76
C LYS A 168 1.08 17.13 -1.66
N SER A 169 1.22 15.98 -2.30
CA SER A 169 0.30 14.87 -2.15
C SER A 169 1.07 13.57 -2.00
N ILE A 170 0.69 12.78 -0.99
CA ILE A 170 1.23 11.45 -0.73
C ILE A 170 0.19 10.46 -1.21
N VAL A 171 0.51 9.71 -2.25
CA VAL A 171 -0.41 8.75 -2.88
C VAL A 171 0.06 7.34 -2.55
N SER A 172 -0.84 6.55 -1.96
CA SER A 172 -0.59 5.14 -1.69
C SER A 172 -0.64 4.32 -2.99
N ILE A 173 0.29 3.36 -3.11
CA ILE A 173 0.30 2.36 -4.19
C ILE A 173 -0.53 1.11 -3.83
N ASP A 174 -1.10 1.05 -2.63
CA ASP A 174 -1.99 -0.02 -2.22
C ASP A 174 -3.22 -0.08 -3.15
N GLY A 175 -3.51 -1.28 -3.66
CA GLY A 175 -4.56 -1.48 -4.67
C GLY A 175 -4.14 -1.18 -6.11
N ILE A 176 -2.88 -0.80 -6.37
CA ILE A 176 -2.33 -0.65 -7.73
C ILE A 176 -1.66 -1.97 -8.16
N GLU A 177 -1.74 -2.30 -9.44
CA GLU A 177 -1.05 -3.46 -10.01
C GLU A 177 0.48 -3.28 -10.00
N ASP A 178 1.21 -4.34 -9.68
CA ASP A 178 2.67 -4.39 -9.70
C ASP A 178 3.16 -4.57 -11.14
N PRO A 179 3.95 -3.63 -11.68
CA PRO A 179 4.47 -3.70 -13.05
C PRO A 179 5.34 -4.93 -13.35
N LEU A 180 6.01 -5.51 -12.36
CA LEU A 180 6.94 -6.62 -12.61
C LEU A 180 6.23 -7.87 -13.11
N PHE A 181 5.02 -8.14 -12.65
CA PHE A 181 4.27 -9.34 -13.04
C PHE A 181 3.90 -9.33 -14.52
N PRO A 182 3.18 -8.31 -15.07
CA PRO A 182 2.90 -8.27 -16.49
C PRO A 182 4.18 -8.17 -17.34
N LEU A 183 5.23 -7.49 -16.88
CA LEU A 183 6.51 -7.44 -17.59
C LEU A 183 7.18 -8.81 -17.74
N ASN A 184 7.22 -9.60 -16.67
CA ASN A 184 7.88 -10.91 -16.68
C ASN A 184 6.99 -12.06 -17.17
N THR A 185 5.69 -11.80 -17.35
CA THR A 185 4.71 -12.82 -17.78
C THR A 185 4.02 -12.49 -19.10
N LEU A 186 4.51 -11.48 -19.83
CA LEU A 186 3.91 -11.02 -21.09
C LEU A 186 2.42 -10.63 -20.93
N GLY A 187 2.09 -10.02 -19.79
CA GLY A 187 0.74 -9.55 -19.46
C GLY A 187 -0.26 -10.64 -19.05
N ARG A 188 0.17 -11.90 -18.91
CA ARG A 188 -0.73 -13.01 -18.58
C ARG A 188 -1.08 -13.10 -17.11
N VAL A 189 -0.19 -12.65 -16.25
CA VAL A 189 -0.40 -12.63 -14.79
C VAL A 189 -0.26 -11.20 -14.31
N PHE A 190 -1.28 -10.76 -13.57
CA PHE A 190 -1.25 -9.49 -12.84
C PHE A 190 -1.26 -9.77 -11.35
N LYS A 191 -0.74 -8.82 -10.59
CA LYS A 191 -0.74 -8.87 -9.14
C LYS A 191 -0.99 -7.49 -8.57
N VAL A 192 -1.92 -7.40 -7.63
CA VAL A 192 -2.24 -6.14 -6.97
C VAL A 192 -1.41 -6.00 -5.70
N ILE A 193 -0.78 -4.83 -5.54
CA ILE A 193 -0.01 -4.51 -4.34
C ILE A 193 -0.97 -4.40 -3.16
N ARG A 194 -0.73 -5.23 -2.14
CA ARG A 194 -1.45 -5.23 -0.88
C ARG A 194 -0.49 -5.43 0.28
N TYR A 195 -0.57 -4.58 1.30
CA TYR A 195 0.30 -4.65 2.47
C TYR A 195 0.04 -5.93 3.30
N TYR A 196 1.11 -6.57 3.77
CA TYR A 196 1.04 -7.67 4.74
C TYR A 196 0.75 -7.15 6.14
N ASN A 197 -0.46 -7.40 6.66
CA ASN A 197 -0.96 -6.82 7.91
C ASN A 197 -0.89 -7.74 9.13
N PHE A 198 -0.26 -8.92 9.02
CA PHE A 198 -0.08 -9.84 10.14
C PHE A 198 1.27 -9.61 10.84
N SER A 199 1.38 -10.02 12.10
CA SER A 199 2.59 -9.86 12.91
C SER A 199 3.75 -10.76 12.48
N ASP A 200 3.42 -11.94 11.98
CA ASP A 200 4.32 -13.06 11.79
C ASP A 200 3.83 -13.95 10.65
N TYR A 201 4.75 -14.59 9.94
CA TYR A 201 4.45 -15.53 8.85
C TYR A 201 4.24 -16.95 9.38
N SER A 202 5.11 -17.37 10.29
CA SER A 202 5.04 -18.64 11.00
C SER A 202 5.03 -18.37 12.49
N LYS A 203 4.20 -19.13 13.22
CA LYS A 203 4.09 -19.02 14.67
C LYS A 203 4.39 -20.35 15.31
N ASN A 204 5.39 -20.39 16.20
CA ASN A 204 5.59 -21.54 17.06
C ASN A 204 4.49 -21.55 18.14
N LEU A 205 3.67 -22.60 18.18
CA LEU A 205 2.60 -22.76 19.16
C LEU A 205 3.12 -23.42 20.44
N VAL A 206 3.75 -24.58 20.30
CA VAL A 206 4.28 -25.38 21.42
C VAL A 206 5.50 -26.19 21.02
N GLY A 207 6.36 -26.50 21.98
CA GLY A 207 7.50 -27.41 21.82
C GLY A 207 7.38 -28.62 22.74
N GLY A 208 7.82 -29.79 22.27
CA GLY A 208 7.82 -31.05 23.02
C GLY A 208 9.21 -31.59 23.34
N SER A 209 9.24 -32.62 24.18
CA SER A 209 10.44 -33.34 24.60
C SER A 209 10.83 -34.43 23.59
N ASN A 210 9.86 -35.12 23.01
CA ASN A 210 10.06 -36.23 22.08
C ASN A 210 9.26 -36.03 20.80
N SER A 211 9.77 -36.57 19.70
CA SER A 211 9.11 -36.50 18.41
C SER A 211 9.43 -37.70 17.51
N SER A 212 8.55 -37.98 16.55
CA SER A 212 8.72 -38.95 15.46
C SER A 212 7.88 -38.46 14.29
N GLY A 213 8.39 -38.49 13.06
CA GLY A 213 7.66 -38.08 11.84
C GLY A 213 7.23 -36.60 11.77
N SER A 214 7.18 -36.04 10.57
CA SER A 214 6.61 -34.70 10.34
C SER A 214 5.34 -34.82 9.52
N ASN A 215 4.31 -34.05 9.86
CA ASN A 215 3.06 -34.01 9.10
C ASN A 215 2.29 -32.71 9.39
N SER A 216 1.33 -32.39 8.53
CA SER A 216 0.40 -31.26 8.70
C SER A 216 -1.04 -31.75 8.77
N GLY A 217 -1.90 -30.96 9.40
CA GLY A 217 -3.34 -31.22 9.40
C GLY A 217 -4.12 -30.28 10.30
N TYR A 218 -5.44 -30.43 10.31
CA TYR A 218 -6.31 -29.66 11.17
C TYR A 218 -6.32 -30.25 12.59
N ALA A 219 -6.06 -29.42 13.58
CA ALA A 219 -6.05 -29.79 14.99
C ALA A 219 -7.44 -30.27 15.42
N PHE A 220 -7.48 -31.41 16.11
CA PHE A 220 -8.62 -31.98 16.80
C PHE A 220 -8.30 -32.02 18.29
N VAL A 221 -8.78 -31.02 19.03
CA VAL A 221 -8.43 -30.85 20.44
C VAL A 221 -9.42 -31.62 21.30
N LYS A 222 -8.94 -32.62 22.04
CA LYS A 222 -9.77 -33.49 22.89
C LYS A 222 -8.95 -34.02 24.06
N LEU A 223 -9.50 -33.94 25.27
CA LEU A 223 -8.90 -34.61 26.44
C LEU A 223 -8.96 -36.13 26.27
N ASN A 224 -7.97 -36.84 26.79
CA ASN A 224 -7.83 -38.28 26.69
C ASN A 224 -9.07 -39.02 27.25
N ALA A 225 -9.61 -38.51 28.36
CA ALA A 225 -10.80 -39.05 29.02
C ALA A 225 -12.03 -39.03 28.09
N ASP A 226 -12.10 -38.04 27.20
CA ASP A 226 -13.23 -37.84 26.28
C ASP A 226 -12.99 -38.46 24.90
N LEU A 227 -11.79 -38.99 24.63
CA LEU A 227 -11.41 -39.53 23.33
C LEU A 227 -12.01 -40.91 23.09
N GLN A 228 -12.81 -41.03 22.04
CA GLN A 228 -13.52 -42.25 21.65
C GLN A 228 -13.15 -42.70 20.23
N ALA A 229 -13.39 -43.98 19.91
CA ALA A 229 -13.07 -44.53 18.58
C ALA A 229 -13.88 -43.88 17.44
N VAL A 230 -15.06 -43.31 17.74
CA VAL A 230 -15.88 -42.56 16.77
C VAL A 230 -15.25 -41.23 16.35
N ASP A 231 -14.31 -40.71 17.15
CA ASP A 231 -13.63 -39.44 16.89
C ASP A 231 -12.47 -39.57 15.88
N ILE A 232 -12.11 -40.80 15.47
CA ILE A 232 -10.95 -41.05 14.59
C ILE A 232 -11.13 -40.36 13.25
N ASN A 233 -10.13 -39.59 12.85
CA ASN A 233 -10.04 -39.01 11.52
C ASN A 233 -8.59 -38.99 11.03
N SER A 234 -8.31 -39.78 9.99
CA SER A 234 -6.96 -39.98 9.45
C SER A 234 -6.40 -38.75 8.72
N SER A 235 -7.17 -37.67 8.54
CA SER A 235 -6.69 -36.41 7.97
C SER A 235 -6.47 -35.30 9.02
N ARG A 236 -6.75 -35.59 10.29
CA ARG A 236 -6.65 -34.62 11.39
C ARG A 236 -5.50 -34.94 12.33
N VAL A 237 -5.04 -33.92 13.04
CA VAL A 237 -4.01 -34.05 14.08
C VAL A 237 -4.69 -34.05 15.44
N LEU A 238 -4.53 -35.11 16.22
CA LEU A 238 -5.05 -35.16 17.59
C LEU A 238 -4.20 -34.28 18.51
N VAL A 239 -4.83 -33.41 19.31
CA VAL A 239 -4.18 -32.64 20.38
C VAL A 239 -4.82 -33.03 21.70
N THR A 240 -4.04 -33.58 22.63
CA THR A 240 -4.56 -34.18 23.86
C THR A 240 -3.61 -34.03 25.04
N ASP A 241 -4.10 -34.18 26.26
CA ASP A 241 -3.32 -34.11 27.50
C ASP A 241 -2.39 -35.32 27.65
N THR A 242 -2.85 -36.51 27.28
CA THR A 242 -2.03 -37.74 27.30
C THR A 242 -2.52 -38.75 26.27
N ILE A 243 -1.68 -39.69 25.84
CA ILE A 243 -2.06 -40.80 24.95
C ILE A 243 -2.15 -42.15 25.67
N VAL A 244 -1.77 -42.19 26.95
CA VAL A 244 -1.67 -43.43 27.73
C VAL A 244 -3.03 -44.14 27.78
N GLY A 245 -3.06 -45.42 27.38
CA GLY A 245 -4.27 -46.24 27.34
C GLY A 245 -5.20 -45.98 26.14
N LYS A 246 -4.80 -45.10 25.21
CA LYS A 246 -5.55 -44.74 23.99
C LYS A 246 -4.66 -44.76 22.73
N GLU A 247 -3.52 -45.44 22.78
CA GLU A 247 -2.48 -45.43 21.75
C GLU A 247 -3.00 -45.92 20.38
N ALA A 248 -3.87 -46.94 20.37
CA ALA A 248 -4.48 -47.46 19.15
C ALA A 248 -5.41 -46.44 18.45
N ILE A 249 -6.11 -45.62 19.25
CA ILE A 249 -6.99 -44.56 18.72
C ILE A 249 -6.14 -43.40 18.23
N ALA A 250 -5.16 -42.96 19.04
CA ALA A 250 -4.27 -41.86 18.71
C ALA A 250 -3.43 -42.14 17.44
N SER A 251 -2.94 -43.38 17.26
CA SER A 251 -2.19 -43.79 16.05
C SER A 251 -3.05 -43.87 14.78
N SER A 252 -4.36 -43.69 14.85
CA SER A 252 -5.23 -43.63 13.67
C SER A 252 -5.38 -42.20 13.10
N PHE A 253 -4.84 -41.18 13.75
CA PHE A 253 -4.83 -39.78 13.28
C PHE A 253 -3.65 -39.51 12.33
N ALA A 254 -3.70 -38.40 11.58
CA ALA A 254 -2.58 -37.98 10.72
C ALA A 254 -1.31 -37.65 11.52
N GLY A 255 -1.50 -37.14 12.74
CA GLY A 255 -0.45 -36.94 13.72
C GLY A 255 -0.99 -36.68 15.11
N VAL A 256 -0.11 -36.60 16.10
CA VAL A 256 -0.50 -36.45 17.52
C VAL A 256 0.37 -35.42 18.24
N VAL A 257 -0.25 -34.53 19.00
CA VAL A 257 0.40 -33.62 19.94
C VAL A 257 -0.10 -33.97 21.34
N SER A 258 0.81 -34.36 22.22
CA SER A 258 0.48 -34.76 23.59
C SER A 258 1.23 -33.92 24.62
N GLU A 259 0.52 -33.41 25.63
CA GLU A 259 1.15 -32.68 26.73
C GLU A 259 1.99 -33.60 27.62
N GLY A 260 1.57 -34.85 27.79
CA GLY A 260 2.28 -35.85 28.57
C GLY A 260 3.65 -36.17 27.98
N ASP A 261 4.69 -36.06 28.82
CA ASP A 261 6.07 -36.43 28.47
C ASP A 261 6.26 -37.94 28.60
N THR A 262 5.64 -38.68 27.69
CA THR A 262 5.78 -40.13 27.59
C THR A 262 6.70 -40.46 26.41
N ALA A 263 7.56 -41.47 26.62
CA ALA A 263 8.35 -42.04 25.54
C ALA A 263 7.42 -42.51 24.42
N ILE A 264 7.77 -42.22 23.17
CA ILE A 264 6.92 -42.53 22.01
C ILE A 264 6.79 -44.05 21.88
N PRO A 265 5.58 -44.62 21.94
CA PRO A 265 5.38 -46.05 21.74
C PRO A 265 5.81 -46.49 20.34
N GLU A 266 6.28 -47.73 20.18
CA GLU A 266 6.72 -48.26 18.88
C GLU A 266 5.65 -48.19 17.79
N THR A 267 4.36 -48.18 18.16
CA THR A 267 3.21 -48.02 17.24
C THR A 267 3.22 -46.70 16.47
N PHE A 268 3.97 -45.69 16.93
CA PHE A 268 4.11 -44.38 16.28
C PHE A 268 5.41 -44.24 15.48
N THR A 269 6.14 -45.34 15.24
CA THR A 269 7.36 -45.31 14.43
C THR A 269 7.00 -44.92 13.00
N GLY A 270 7.53 -43.79 12.52
CA GLY A 270 7.21 -43.24 11.19
C GLY A 270 5.91 -42.43 11.11
N GLN A 271 5.16 -42.31 12.19
CA GLN A 271 3.98 -41.44 12.30
C GLN A 271 4.34 -40.13 13.00
N ALA A 272 3.72 -39.02 12.59
CA ALA A 272 3.93 -37.71 13.19
C ALA A 272 3.40 -37.66 14.63
N ILE A 273 4.28 -37.47 15.60
CA ILE A 273 3.94 -37.28 17.01
C ILE A 273 4.92 -36.32 17.67
N ILE A 274 4.41 -35.46 18.54
CA ILE A 274 5.18 -34.63 19.46
C ILE A 274 4.62 -34.86 20.87
N SER A 275 5.43 -35.36 21.79
CA SER A 275 5.06 -35.58 23.20
C SER A 275 5.83 -34.65 24.14
N GLY A 276 5.28 -34.40 25.34
CA GLY A 276 5.81 -33.39 26.27
C GLY A 276 5.47 -31.94 25.87
N ALA A 277 4.49 -31.73 24.99
CA ALA A 277 4.11 -30.41 24.50
C ALA A 277 3.25 -29.67 25.53
N THR A 278 3.90 -29.04 26.52
CA THR A 278 3.22 -28.43 27.68
C THR A 278 2.17 -27.40 27.25
N ASN A 279 0.94 -27.50 27.79
CA ASN A 279 -0.21 -26.63 27.49
C ASN A 279 -0.75 -26.68 26.04
N ALA A 280 -0.40 -27.70 25.24
CA ALA A 280 -0.89 -27.84 23.87
C ALA A 280 -2.42 -27.79 23.73
N VAL A 281 -3.17 -28.41 24.66
CA VAL A 281 -4.64 -28.43 24.64
C VAL A 281 -5.23 -27.03 24.87
N THR A 282 -4.51 -26.16 25.57
CA THR A 282 -4.95 -24.79 25.88
C THR A 282 -4.52 -23.79 24.81
N ILE A 283 -3.32 -23.97 24.24
CA ILE A 283 -2.71 -23.03 23.28
C ILE A 283 -3.21 -23.27 21.86
N ILE A 284 -3.37 -24.54 21.46
CA ILE A 284 -3.79 -24.89 20.10
C ILE A 284 -5.32 -24.84 20.04
N GLU A 285 -5.85 -23.96 19.20
CA GLU A 285 -7.29 -23.87 18.96
C GLU A 285 -7.76 -25.00 18.04
N ASN A 286 -8.93 -25.57 18.35
CA ASN A 286 -9.54 -26.62 17.53
C ASN A 286 -9.83 -26.12 16.10
N GLU A 287 -9.69 -27.00 15.10
CA GLU A 287 -9.79 -26.67 13.67
C GLU A 287 -8.72 -25.69 13.15
N THR A 288 -7.67 -25.41 13.91
CA THR A 288 -6.49 -24.68 13.40
C THR A 288 -5.61 -25.63 12.60
N ARG A 289 -5.14 -25.19 11.43
CA ARG A 289 -4.16 -25.97 10.66
C ARG A 289 -2.79 -25.84 11.30
N ILE A 290 -2.20 -26.96 11.68
CA ILE A 290 -0.90 -27.01 12.34
C ILE A 290 0.07 -27.92 11.58
N TYR A 291 1.35 -27.65 11.76
CA TYR A 291 2.45 -28.43 11.23
C TYR A 291 3.32 -28.97 12.37
N LEU A 292 3.54 -30.28 12.38
CA LEU A 292 4.38 -30.97 13.37
C LEU A 292 5.76 -31.15 12.75
N ASP A 293 6.77 -30.51 13.34
CA ASP A 293 8.15 -30.73 12.95
C ASP A 293 8.87 -31.62 13.96
N ALA A 294 9.14 -32.87 13.55
CA ALA A 294 9.88 -33.78 14.41
C ALA A 294 11.33 -33.35 14.66
N GLN A 295 11.96 -32.59 13.76
CA GLN A 295 13.37 -32.23 13.94
C GLN A 295 13.56 -31.17 15.02
N THR A 296 12.74 -30.10 14.99
CA THR A 296 12.75 -29.07 16.04
C THR A 296 11.90 -29.44 17.26
N LYS A 297 11.09 -30.51 17.16
CA LYS A 297 10.12 -30.95 18.17
C LYS A 297 9.06 -29.88 18.46
N LYS A 298 8.69 -29.10 17.45
CA LYS A 298 7.78 -27.96 17.58
C LYS A 298 6.52 -28.14 16.74
N VAL A 299 5.45 -27.52 17.19
CA VAL A 299 4.19 -27.39 16.47
C VAL A 299 4.06 -25.96 15.98
N TRP A 300 3.87 -25.78 14.69
CA TRP A 300 3.81 -24.49 14.02
C TRP A 300 2.43 -24.22 13.45
N ASP A 301 2.00 -22.96 13.53
CA ASP A 301 0.92 -22.41 12.70
C ASP A 301 1.56 -21.70 11.49
N LEU A 302 1.19 -22.17 10.29
CA LEU A 302 1.68 -21.68 9.00
C LEU A 302 0.57 -21.02 8.17
N GLN A 303 -0.57 -20.70 8.79
CA GLN A 303 -1.72 -20.11 8.11
C GLN A 303 -1.36 -18.75 7.49
N ASN A 304 -0.66 -17.90 8.25
CA ASN A 304 -0.25 -16.57 7.80
C ASN A 304 0.74 -16.64 6.63
N LEU A 305 1.72 -17.55 6.67
CA LEU A 305 2.64 -17.82 5.55
C LEU A 305 1.88 -18.29 4.31
N THR A 306 0.93 -19.21 4.49
CA THR A 306 0.09 -19.71 3.38
C THR A 306 -0.73 -18.59 2.75
N LEU A 307 -1.33 -17.72 3.56
CA LEU A 307 -2.06 -16.54 3.10
C LEU A 307 -1.14 -15.54 2.39
N ALA A 308 0.06 -15.31 2.93
CA ALA A 308 1.06 -14.43 2.33
C ALA A 308 1.47 -14.89 0.94
N MET A 309 1.73 -16.19 0.77
CA MET A 309 2.09 -16.76 -0.52
C MET A 309 0.94 -16.70 -1.53
N ARG A 310 -0.26 -17.14 -1.13
CA ARG A 310 -1.43 -17.22 -2.03
C ARG A 310 -1.94 -15.85 -2.45
N ASN A 311 -2.03 -14.91 -1.51
CA ASN A 311 -2.50 -13.55 -1.78
C ASN A 311 -1.36 -12.64 -2.25
N GLY A 312 -0.11 -13.10 -2.12
CA GLY A 312 1.08 -12.38 -2.53
C GLY A 312 1.22 -11.03 -1.84
N TYR A 313 0.98 -10.95 -0.53
CA TYR A 313 1.14 -9.70 0.21
C TYR A 313 2.57 -9.15 0.12
N TYR A 314 2.68 -7.83 0.22
CA TYR A 314 3.92 -7.09 0.12
C TYR A 314 4.39 -6.60 1.49
N LYS A 315 5.71 -6.54 1.64
CA LYS A 315 6.38 -5.90 2.78
C LYS A 315 7.49 -4.95 2.31
N PRO A 316 7.95 -4.04 3.16
CA PRO A 316 9.17 -3.27 2.88
C PRO A 316 10.37 -4.19 2.65
N SER A 317 11.21 -3.82 1.70
CA SER A 317 12.47 -4.49 1.37
C SER A 317 13.62 -3.49 1.30
N ILE A 318 14.81 -3.93 1.69
CA ILE A 318 16.05 -3.16 1.51
C ILE A 318 16.74 -3.48 0.18
N ASP A 319 16.41 -4.62 -0.43
CA ASP A 319 17.05 -5.13 -1.65
C ASP A 319 16.12 -5.11 -2.86
N GLY A 320 14.84 -5.41 -2.67
CA GLY A 320 13.83 -5.44 -3.71
C GLY A 320 13.53 -4.04 -4.28
N ALA A 321 13.20 -3.98 -5.57
CA ALA A 321 12.91 -2.72 -6.25
C ALA A 321 11.81 -1.89 -5.56
N SER A 322 12.01 -0.57 -5.52
CA SER A 322 10.97 0.40 -5.21
C SER A 322 9.86 0.38 -6.26
N PHE A 323 8.69 1.00 -6.00
CA PHE A 323 7.63 1.02 -7.00
C PHE A 323 8.05 1.76 -8.28
N LEU A 324 8.82 2.85 -8.13
CA LEU A 324 9.38 3.58 -9.27
C LEU A 324 10.44 2.74 -10.03
N ASP A 325 11.26 1.96 -9.34
CA ASP A 325 12.18 1.01 -9.98
C ASP A 325 11.42 -0.08 -10.75
N ARG A 326 10.30 -0.57 -10.21
CA ARG A 326 9.45 -1.59 -10.85
C ARG A 326 8.80 -1.05 -12.13
N LEU A 327 8.38 0.22 -12.15
CA LEU A 327 7.93 0.88 -13.38
C LEU A 327 9.03 0.94 -14.45
N GLU A 328 10.30 1.03 -14.05
CA GLU A 328 11.47 0.96 -14.94
C GLU A 328 11.90 -0.49 -15.25
N GLY A 329 11.15 -1.50 -14.81
CA GLY A 329 11.45 -2.92 -15.01
C GLY A 329 12.67 -3.43 -14.24
N ARG A 330 13.12 -2.69 -13.22
CA ARG A 330 14.24 -3.11 -12.37
C ARG A 330 13.76 -4.05 -11.29
N LEU A 331 14.55 -5.08 -11.01
CA LEU A 331 14.24 -6.07 -9.97
C LEU A 331 14.75 -5.64 -8.59
N LYS A 332 15.87 -4.92 -8.53
CA LYS A 332 16.50 -4.49 -7.28
C LYS A 332 16.36 -2.98 -7.05
N LEU A 333 16.41 -2.58 -5.78
CA LEU A 333 16.42 -1.19 -5.36
C LEU A 333 17.59 -0.47 -6.02
N SER A 334 17.30 0.59 -6.77
CA SER A 334 18.37 1.40 -7.34
C SER A 334 18.86 2.47 -6.37
N GLY A 335 20.08 2.96 -6.57
CA GLY A 335 20.60 4.09 -5.80
C GLY A 335 19.84 5.42 -5.99
N LYS A 336 18.78 5.46 -6.81
CA LYS A 336 17.88 6.61 -6.94
C LYS A 336 16.91 6.72 -5.75
N TYR A 337 16.59 5.60 -5.08
CA TYR A 337 15.53 5.52 -4.08
C TYR A 337 15.97 4.73 -2.84
N ASN A 338 15.29 4.96 -1.72
CA ASN A 338 15.67 4.37 -0.43
C ASN A 338 14.65 3.34 0.11
N TYR A 339 13.58 3.07 -0.63
CA TYR A 339 12.47 2.26 -0.14
C TYR A 339 12.04 1.21 -1.16
N GLY A 340 12.45 -0.03 -0.92
CA GLY A 340 12.06 -1.19 -1.70
C GLY A 340 10.77 -1.84 -1.20
N LEU A 341 10.20 -2.70 -2.03
CA LEU A 341 9.16 -3.64 -1.65
C LEU A 341 9.52 -5.03 -2.18
N GLU A 342 8.99 -6.06 -1.53
CA GLU A 342 9.08 -7.45 -1.97
C GLU A 342 7.83 -8.21 -1.60
N SER A 343 7.61 -9.34 -2.28
CA SER A 343 6.46 -10.20 -2.10
C SER A 343 6.76 -11.61 -2.61
N PHE A 344 5.83 -12.55 -2.43
CA PHE A 344 5.96 -13.89 -3.03
C PHE A 344 5.44 -13.96 -4.47
N VAL A 345 6.08 -14.79 -5.30
CA VAL A 345 5.52 -15.33 -6.54
C VAL A 345 4.77 -16.61 -6.21
N TYR A 346 3.46 -16.61 -6.48
CA TYR A 346 2.65 -17.81 -6.30
C TYR A 346 2.74 -18.69 -7.55
N LEU A 347 3.65 -19.67 -7.52
CA LEU A 347 3.95 -20.51 -8.68
C LEU A 347 2.75 -21.26 -9.27
N PRO A 348 1.76 -21.75 -8.48
CA PRO A 348 0.57 -22.37 -9.06
C PRO A 348 -0.20 -21.42 -10.00
N ALA A 349 -0.35 -20.14 -9.66
CA ALA A 349 -1.00 -19.18 -10.56
C ALA A 349 -0.19 -18.88 -11.83
N ILE A 350 1.14 -18.98 -11.77
CA ILE A 350 2.00 -18.87 -12.97
C ILE A 350 1.79 -20.10 -13.87
N SER A 351 1.75 -21.30 -13.27
CA SER A 351 1.49 -22.54 -13.99
C SER A 351 0.12 -22.55 -14.66
N ASP A 352 -0.93 -22.11 -13.95
CA ASP A 352 -2.30 -22.02 -14.46
C ASP A 352 -2.45 -21.04 -15.63
N ALA A 353 -1.50 -20.12 -15.80
CA ALA A 353 -1.44 -19.16 -16.91
C ALA A 353 -0.63 -19.68 -18.13
N ASP A 354 -0.31 -20.98 -18.17
CA ASP A 354 0.50 -21.64 -19.20
C ASP A 354 1.89 -20.99 -19.35
N ILE A 355 2.51 -20.61 -18.22
CA ILE A 355 3.86 -20.07 -18.16
C ILE A 355 4.79 -21.11 -17.55
N VAL A 356 5.99 -21.24 -18.12
CA VAL A 356 7.02 -22.14 -17.58
C VAL A 356 7.40 -21.71 -16.16
N VAL A 357 7.25 -22.63 -15.21
CA VAL A 357 7.59 -22.44 -13.79
C VAL A 357 8.96 -23.04 -13.51
N TYR A 358 9.78 -22.31 -12.74
CA TYR A 358 11.09 -22.78 -12.28
C TYR A 358 11.04 -23.08 -10.78
N TYR A 359 10.71 -24.33 -10.44
CA TYR A 359 10.52 -24.78 -9.05
C TYR A 359 11.78 -24.80 -8.18
N ASN A 360 12.96 -24.54 -8.74
CA ASN A 360 14.23 -24.48 -8.01
C ASN A 360 14.63 -23.04 -7.63
N LEU A 361 13.83 -22.03 -7.97
CA LEU A 361 14.11 -20.62 -7.68
C LEU A 361 13.44 -20.16 -6.39
N SER A 362 14.05 -19.17 -5.71
CA SER A 362 13.42 -18.50 -4.57
C SER A 362 12.11 -17.87 -5.01
N CYS A 363 11.05 -18.09 -4.23
CA CYS A 363 9.71 -17.54 -4.48
C CYS A 363 9.61 -16.06 -4.11
N VAL A 364 10.67 -15.40 -3.63
CA VAL A 364 10.70 -13.94 -3.44
C VAL A 364 10.71 -13.26 -4.80
N ASP A 365 9.81 -12.32 -5.05
CA ASP A 365 9.49 -11.79 -6.38
C ASP A 365 10.70 -11.37 -7.21
N TYR A 366 11.49 -10.43 -6.71
CA TYR A 366 12.65 -9.93 -7.43
C TYR A 366 13.77 -10.98 -7.57
N MET A 367 13.79 -12.00 -6.71
CA MET A 367 14.75 -13.10 -6.75
C MET A 367 14.33 -14.15 -7.77
N TYR A 368 13.04 -14.48 -7.83
CA TYR A 368 12.46 -15.40 -8.81
C TYR A 368 12.73 -14.88 -10.23
N TRP A 369 12.40 -13.61 -10.48
CA TRP A 369 12.63 -12.99 -11.80
C TRP A 369 14.11 -12.80 -12.13
N ASN A 370 14.99 -12.78 -11.12
CA ASN A 370 16.44 -12.74 -11.29
C ASN A 370 17.08 -14.14 -11.39
N MET A 371 16.28 -15.21 -11.47
CA MET A 371 16.76 -16.59 -11.52
C MET A 371 17.64 -16.99 -10.33
N THR A 372 17.38 -16.43 -9.14
CA THR A 372 18.11 -16.80 -7.93
C THR A 372 17.56 -18.11 -7.37
N GLY A 373 18.45 -19.09 -7.15
CA GLY A 373 18.10 -20.37 -6.56
C GLY A 373 17.54 -20.25 -5.14
N GLY A 374 16.62 -21.15 -4.79
CA GLY A 374 16.10 -21.30 -3.44
C GLY A 374 16.21 -22.76 -2.97
N SER A 375 16.08 -22.94 -1.66
CA SER A 375 15.99 -24.26 -1.02
C SER A 375 14.56 -24.50 -0.56
N SER A 376 14.14 -25.76 -0.51
CA SER A 376 12.91 -26.12 0.21
C SER A 376 13.04 -25.64 1.65
N ILE A 377 11.94 -25.15 2.23
CA ILE A 377 11.82 -25.19 3.68
C ILE A 377 11.97 -26.65 4.11
N ARG A 378 12.67 -26.90 5.21
CA ARG A 378 12.93 -28.27 5.64
C ARG A 378 11.57 -28.97 5.86
N ASN A 379 11.51 -30.21 5.40
CA ASN A 379 10.29 -31.01 5.41
C ASN A 379 9.07 -30.40 4.66
N GLY A 380 9.24 -29.35 3.85
CA GLY A 380 8.18 -28.79 3.00
C GLY A 380 7.57 -29.81 2.04
N ASP A 381 8.30 -30.88 1.73
CA ASP A 381 7.81 -32.00 0.92
C ASP A 381 6.69 -32.81 1.61
N TYR A 382 6.53 -32.69 2.93
CA TYR A 382 5.49 -33.40 3.72
C TYR A 382 4.20 -32.59 3.88
N ASP A 383 4.19 -31.31 3.49
CA ASP A 383 2.96 -30.53 3.36
C ASP A 383 2.77 -30.16 1.88
N PRO A 384 1.76 -30.73 1.19
CA PRO A 384 1.46 -30.43 -0.22
C PRO A 384 1.24 -28.95 -0.54
N VAL A 385 1.05 -28.08 0.47
CA VAL A 385 0.96 -26.63 0.27
C VAL A 385 2.32 -26.01 -0.04
N PHE A 386 3.42 -26.64 0.37
CA PHE A 386 4.77 -26.10 0.32
C PHE A 386 5.73 -26.90 -0.58
N ASP A 387 5.27 -27.95 -1.27
CA ASP A 387 6.11 -28.78 -2.16
C ASP A 387 6.83 -27.96 -3.25
N TRP A 388 6.14 -26.97 -3.81
CA TRP A 388 6.65 -26.03 -4.81
C TRP A 388 7.40 -24.83 -4.20
N PHE A 389 7.28 -24.59 -2.89
CA PHE A 389 7.82 -23.40 -2.25
C PHE A 389 9.30 -23.55 -1.97
N LYS A 390 10.11 -22.66 -2.54
CA LYS A 390 11.54 -22.52 -2.24
C LYS A 390 11.85 -21.08 -1.84
N ILE A 391 12.85 -20.90 -0.99
CA ILE A 391 13.30 -19.60 -0.52
C ILE A 391 14.82 -19.56 -0.40
N ASP A 392 15.43 -18.40 -0.58
CA ASP A 392 16.86 -18.20 -0.39
C ASP A 392 17.19 -17.92 1.09
N SER A 393 18.41 -18.28 1.49
CA SER A 393 18.85 -18.22 2.90
C SER A 393 18.74 -16.84 3.54
N ASN A 394 18.85 -15.77 2.75
CA ASN A 394 18.76 -14.41 3.27
C ASN A 394 17.33 -14.02 3.68
N HIS A 395 16.32 -14.66 3.06
CA HIS A 395 14.91 -14.37 3.32
C HIS A 395 14.26 -15.38 4.27
N GLU A 396 14.93 -16.49 4.60
CA GLU A 396 14.41 -17.46 5.57
C GLU A 396 14.02 -16.81 6.91
N THR A 397 14.94 -16.03 7.50
CA THR A 397 14.68 -15.31 8.77
C THR A 397 13.62 -14.23 8.60
N ILE A 398 13.59 -13.57 7.44
CA ILE A 398 12.64 -12.49 7.12
C ILE A 398 11.20 -13.01 7.10
N TYR A 399 11.00 -14.23 6.57
CA TYR A 399 9.70 -14.87 6.47
C TYR A 399 9.46 -15.93 7.55
N GLY A 400 10.31 -15.98 8.59
CA GLY A 400 10.14 -16.87 9.74
C GLY A 400 10.29 -18.36 9.43
N VAL A 401 10.94 -18.73 8.34
CA VAL A 401 11.10 -20.13 7.91
C VAL A 401 12.51 -20.68 8.16
N ASN A 402 13.39 -19.93 8.84
CA ASN A 402 14.77 -20.34 9.12
C ASN A 402 14.90 -21.55 10.07
N GLU A 403 13.86 -21.85 10.83
CA GLU A 403 13.80 -23.06 11.67
C GLU A 403 13.05 -24.21 11.01
N LEU A 404 12.33 -23.93 9.92
CA LEU A 404 11.41 -24.87 9.26
C LEU A 404 12.11 -25.70 8.22
#